data_AF-E9G7Z0-F1
#
_entry.id   AF-E9G7Z0-F1
#
_cell.length_a   1.000
_cell.length_b   1.000
_cell.length_c   1.000
_cell.angle_alpha   90.00
_cell.angle_beta   90.00
_cell.angle_gamma   90.00
#
_symmetry.space_group_name_H-M   'P 1'
#
loop_
_entity.id
_entity.type
_entity.pdbx_description
1 polymer ?
#
loop_
_entity_poly.entity_id
_entity_poly.type
_entity_poly.pdbx_seq_one_letter_code
_entity_poly.pdbx_strand_id
1 'polypeptide(L)'
;MISAVVGNFGLYYFAIKEFADYWRNKPMNERYCSLMWDEIMISVELNFNTNTFQFEGFVSHIWEETKFNPEDNRAEPQNESLADNTLVFIVRPYMTNKTQTIGVFPAKGAVKGTYLF
;
A
#
# COMPACT_ATOMS: atom_id res chain seq x y z
N MET A 1 21.52 1.24 -9.65
CA MET A 1 20.90 0.16 -8.85
C MET A 1 19.53 0.68 -8.46
N ILE A 2 18.42 0.15 -8.94
CA ILE A 2 17.87 -1.17 -8.60
C ILE A 2 16.93 -1.61 -9.73
N SER A 3 17.34 -2.56 -10.57
CA SER A 3 16.42 -3.33 -11.44
C SER A 3 16.14 -4.72 -10.88
N ALA A 4 16.74 -5.05 -9.72
CA ALA A 4 16.73 -6.39 -9.13
C ALA A 4 15.75 -6.54 -7.95
N VAL A 5 15.24 -5.44 -7.39
CA VAL A 5 14.18 -5.51 -6.38
C VAL A 5 12.87 -5.23 -7.11
N VAL A 6 12.14 -6.30 -7.42
CA VAL A 6 10.76 -6.19 -7.85
C VAL A 6 9.98 -5.69 -6.63
N GLY A 7 9.58 -4.41 -6.65
CA GLY A 7 8.72 -3.84 -5.63
C GLY A 7 7.31 -4.40 -5.81
N ASN A 8 6.98 -5.46 -5.07
CA ASN A 8 5.60 -5.94 -5.00
C ASN A 8 4.78 -4.96 -4.17
N PHE A 9 3.54 -4.70 -4.57
CA PHE A 9 2.58 -3.95 -3.77
C PHE A 9 2.23 -4.70 -2.48
N GLY A 10 1.84 -3.97 -1.45
CA GLY A 10 1.61 -4.45 -0.10
C GLY A 10 2.69 -3.98 0.87
N LEU A 11 2.90 -4.75 1.94
CA LEU A 11 3.92 -4.44 2.96
C LEU A 11 5.33 -4.78 2.48
N TYR A 12 6.24 -3.84 2.66
CA TYR A 12 7.65 -4.01 2.39
C TYR A 12 8.33 -4.64 3.61
N TYR A 13 8.14 -5.94 3.79
CA TYR A 13 8.69 -6.68 4.94
C TYR A 13 10.20 -6.52 5.11
N PHE A 14 10.94 -6.41 4.00
CA PHE A 14 12.37 -6.12 4.05
C PHE A 14 12.66 -4.76 4.69
N ALA A 15 11.97 -3.70 4.25
CA ALA A 15 12.11 -2.36 4.81
C ALA A 15 11.68 -2.29 6.28
N ILE A 16 10.59 -2.97 6.64
CA ILE A 16 10.12 -3.07 8.03
C ILE A 16 11.18 -3.76 8.90
N LYS A 17 11.75 -4.86 8.41
CA LYS A 17 12.78 -5.62 9.14
C LYS A 17 14.05 -4.80 9.32
N GLU A 18 14.56 -4.17 8.26
CA GLU A 18 15.74 -3.31 8.35
C GLU A 18 15.53 -2.15 9.32
N PHE A 19 14.35 -1.52 9.27
CA PHE A 19 13.97 -0.50 10.22
C PHE A 19 13.99 -1.05 11.64
N ALA A 20 13.31 -2.17 11.89
CA ALA A 20 13.27 -2.79 13.22
C ALA A 20 14.67 -3.17 13.74
N ASP A 21 15.54 -3.71 12.90
CA ASP A 21 16.91 -4.10 13.25
C ASP A 21 17.77 -2.87 13.59
N TYR A 22 17.63 -1.77 12.84
CA TYR A 22 18.33 -0.51 13.13
C TYR A 22 17.97 0.08 14.50
N TRP A 23 16.68 0.02 14.88
CA TRP A 23 16.18 0.62 16.12
C TRP A 23 16.24 -0.32 17.34
N ARG A 24 16.46 -1.63 17.14
CA ARG A 24 16.45 -2.65 18.22
C ARG A 24 17.41 -2.35 19.36
N ASN A 25 18.56 -1.73 19.08
CA ASN A 25 19.59 -1.45 20.07
C ASN A 25 19.58 0.00 20.61
N LYS A 26 18.64 0.83 20.16
CA LYS A 26 18.50 2.21 20.63
C LYS A 26 17.77 2.28 21.98
N PRO A 27 17.97 3.29 22.82
CA PRO A 27 17.18 3.43 24.04
C PRO A 27 15.69 3.71 23.70
N MET A 28 14.75 3.33 24.57
CA MET A 28 13.31 3.36 24.27
C MET A 28 12.80 4.75 23.84
N ASN A 29 13.30 5.80 24.47
CA ASN A 29 12.97 7.19 24.14
C ASN A 29 13.35 7.60 22.71
N GLU A 30 14.30 6.91 22.08
CA GLU A 30 14.68 7.13 20.69
C GLU A 30 13.85 6.32 19.69
N ARG A 31 13.09 5.32 20.15
CA ARG A 31 12.32 4.40 19.28
C ARG A 31 10.94 4.91 18.94
N TYR A 32 10.50 6.03 19.52
CA TYR A 32 9.21 6.62 19.22
C TYR A 32 9.16 7.12 17.78
N CYS A 33 8.08 6.75 17.08
CA CYS A 33 7.83 7.13 15.71
C CYS A 33 6.34 7.40 15.49
N SER A 34 6.03 8.18 14.45
CA SER A 34 4.71 8.27 13.87
C SER A 34 4.59 7.28 12.72
N LEU A 35 3.46 6.61 12.65
CA LEU A 35 2.97 6.01 11.42
C LEU A 35 2.14 7.07 10.69
N MET A 36 2.57 7.41 9.48
CA MET A 36 1.88 8.35 8.61
C MET A 36 1.36 7.58 7.40
N TRP A 37 0.19 7.92 6.92
CA TRP A 37 -0.37 7.38 5.70
C TRP A 37 -1.08 8.48 4.93
N ASP A 38 -1.03 8.38 3.60
CA ASP A 38 -1.75 9.27 2.70
C ASP A 38 -2.03 8.56 1.37
N GLU A 39 -2.98 9.08 0.62
CA GLU A 39 -3.37 8.57 -0.69
C GLU A 39 -2.81 9.46 -1.81
N ILE A 40 -2.10 8.84 -2.75
CA ILE A 40 -1.51 9.53 -3.90
C ILE A 40 -2.28 9.11 -5.15
N MET A 41 -2.77 10.08 -5.91
CA MET A 41 -3.40 9.81 -7.21
C MET A 41 -2.35 9.32 -8.21
N ILE A 42 -2.67 8.28 -8.96
CA ILE A 42 -1.81 7.68 -9.97
C ILE A 42 -2.49 7.69 -11.33
N SER A 43 -1.70 7.64 -12.41
CA SER A 43 -2.24 7.37 -13.74
C SER A 43 -2.63 5.90 -13.83
N VAL A 44 -3.88 5.64 -14.25
CA VAL A 44 -4.34 4.29 -14.53
C VAL A 44 -3.62 3.78 -15.79
N GLU A 45 -2.68 2.86 -15.61
CA GLU A 45 -1.98 2.19 -16.71
C GLU A 45 -2.38 0.71 -16.77
N LEU A 46 -2.78 0.28 -17.97
CA LEU A 46 -3.15 -1.09 -18.28
C LEU A 46 -2.10 -1.64 -19.26
N ASN A 47 -1.27 -2.56 -18.81
CA ASN A 47 -0.21 -3.15 -19.61
C ASN A 47 -0.65 -4.53 -20.10
N PHE A 48 -0.65 -4.74 -21.42
CA PHE A 48 -0.91 -6.07 -21.97
C PHE A 48 0.36 -6.92 -21.94
N ASN A 49 0.36 -7.98 -21.15
CA ASN A 49 1.46 -8.93 -21.09
C ASN A 49 1.30 -9.97 -22.21
N THR A 50 2.16 -9.90 -23.23
CA THR A 50 2.12 -10.79 -24.40
C THR A 50 2.47 -12.25 -24.08
N ASN A 51 3.10 -12.52 -22.94
CA ASN A 51 3.46 -13.87 -22.53
C ASN A 51 2.31 -14.59 -21.81
N THR A 52 1.54 -13.84 -21.01
CA THR A 52 0.39 -14.38 -20.26
C THR A 52 -0.93 -14.16 -21.01
N PHE A 53 -0.94 -13.33 -22.06
CA PHE A 53 -2.13 -12.85 -22.77
C PHE A 53 -3.15 -12.19 -21.83
N GLN A 54 -2.69 -11.59 -20.74
CA GLN A 54 -3.51 -10.92 -19.74
C GLN A 54 -3.19 -9.42 -19.68
N PHE A 55 -4.21 -8.63 -19.38
CA PHE A 55 -4.02 -7.22 -19.02
C PHE A 55 -3.60 -7.14 -17.55
N GLU A 56 -2.39 -6.65 -17.31
CA GLU A 56 -1.82 -6.41 -15.99
C GLU A 56 -1.95 -4.91 -15.68
N GLY A 57 -2.61 -4.60 -14.57
CA GLY A 57 -2.75 -3.24 -14.07
C GLY A 57 -2.63 -3.23 -12.55
N PHE A 58 -2.53 -2.05 -11.96
CA PHE A 58 -2.59 -1.93 -10.52
C PHE A 58 -4.04 -2.05 -10.07
N VAL A 59 -4.43 -3.24 -9.59
CA VAL A 59 -5.82 -3.57 -9.27
C VAL A 59 -6.10 -3.30 -7.79
N SER A 60 -7.12 -2.50 -7.50
CA SER A 60 -7.67 -2.39 -6.16
C SER A 60 -8.71 -3.49 -5.96
N HIS A 61 -8.46 -4.37 -5.00
CA HIS A 61 -9.49 -5.22 -4.43
C HIS A 61 -10.25 -4.37 -3.42
N ILE A 62 -11.25 -3.61 -3.89
CA ILE A 62 -12.22 -3.03 -2.97
C ILE A 62 -12.93 -4.22 -2.35
N TRP A 63 -12.65 -4.48 -1.08
CA TRP A 63 -13.57 -5.23 -0.23
C TRP A 63 -14.78 -4.33 -0.05
N GLU A 64 -15.65 -4.27 -1.06
CA GLU A 64 -16.99 -3.77 -0.81
C GLU A 64 -17.51 -4.58 0.37
N GLU A 65 -18.11 -3.92 1.36
CA GLU A 65 -18.95 -4.58 2.35
C GLU A 65 -20.03 -5.33 1.57
N THR A 66 -19.68 -6.54 1.16
CA THR A 66 -20.55 -7.46 0.47
C THR A 66 -21.68 -7.66 1.46
N LYS A 67 -22.89 -7.29 1.03
CA LYS A 67 -24.13 -7.65 1.71
C LYS A 67 -23.97 -9.05 2.25
N PHE A 68 -23.84 -9.17 3.57
CA PHE A 68 -23.65 -10.46 4.22
C PHE A 68 -24.86 -11.31 3.81
N ASN A 69 -24.63 -12.27 2.91
CA ASN A 69 -25.66 -13.22 2.52
C ASN A 69 -25.48 -14.43 3.45
N PRO A 70 -26.32 -14.58 4.49
CA PRO A 70 -26.11 -15.59 5.54
C PRO A 70 -26.15 -17.04 5.03
N GLU A 71 -26.51 -17.28 3.77
CA GLU A 71 -26.58 -18.60 3.17
C GLU A 71 -25.29 -19.04 2.46
N ASP A 72 -24.38 -18.11 2.14
CA ASP A 72 -23.13 -18.41 1.44
C ASP A 72 -21.95 -17.89 2.27
N ASN A 73 -21.28 -18.78 3.00
CA ASN A 73 -20.15 -18.49 3.89
C ASN A 73 -18.87 -18.06 3.14
N ARG A 74 -19.01 -17.36 2.01
CA ARG A 74 -17.91 -16.90 1.15
C ARG A 74 -18.19 -15.46 0.71
N ALA A 75 -17.33 -14.54 1.11
CA ALA A 75 -17.27 -13.22 0.49
C ALA A 75 -16.70 -13.40 -0.93
N GLU A 76 -17.54 -13.28 -1.96
CA GLU A 76 -17.04 -13.24 -3.34
C GLU A 76 -16.44 -11.86 -3.63
N PRO A 77 -15.17 -11.76 -4.10
CA PRO A 77 -14.60 -10.50 -4.55
C PRO A 77 -15.27 -10.11 -5.87
N GLN A 78 -16.28 -9.24 -5.82
CA GLN A 78 -17.15 -9.05 -6.99
C GLN A 78 -16.75 -7.93 -7.95
N ASN A 79 -15.73 -7.11 -7.71
CA ASN A 79 -15.28 -6.12 -8.70
C ASN A 79 -13.78 -5.82 -8.61
N GLU A 80 -12.96 -6.60 -9.34
CA GLU A 80 -11.59 -6.17 -9.64
C GLU A 80 -11.65 -4.91 -10.50
N SER A 81 -11.03 -3.84 -10.02
CA SER A 81 -10.99 -2.60 -10.78
C SER A 81 -9.67 -1.89 -10.62
N LEU A 82 -9.28 -1.16 -11.66
CA LEU A 82 -8.02 -0.46 -11.68
C LEU A 82 -8.03 0.62 -10.60
N ALA A 83 -6.97 0.64 -9.81
CA ALA A 83 -6.70 1.64 -8.81
C ALA A 83 -6.40 2.98 -9.51
N ASP A 84 -7.11 4.03 -9.10
CA ASP A 84 -6.81 5.42 -9.49
C ASP A 84 -5.93 6.12 -8.44
N ASN A 85 -5.75 5.49 -7.28
CA ASN A 85 -4.95 5.98 -6.18
C ASN A 85 -4.05 4.87 -5.60
N THR A 86 -3.06 5.29 -4.82
CA THR A 86 -2.27 4.38 -4.00
C THR A 86 -2.19 4.89 -2.57
N LEU A 87 -2.46 4.00 -1.61
CA LEU A 87 -2.30 4.28 -0.19
C LEU A 87 -0.86 3.94 0.22
N VAL A 88 -0.14 4.95 0.70
CA VAL A 88 1.28 4.81 1.07
C VAL A 88 1.42 4.92 2.58
N PHE A 89 2.14 3.96 3.19
CA PHE A 89 2.48 3.97 4.61
C PHE A 89 3.94 4.31 4.82
N ILE A 90 4.21 5.29 5.69
CA ILE A 90 5.54 5.79 6.01
C ILE A 90 5.72 5.80 7.52
N VAL A 91 6.86 5.28 7.98
CA VAL A 91 7.29 5.43 9.37
C VAL A 91 8.27 6.58 9.48
N ARG A 92 8.01 7.48 10.44
CA ARG A 92 8.87 8.62 10.78
C ARG A 92 9.24 8.59 12.27
N PRO A 93 10.49 8.23 12.62
CA PRO A 93 11.04 8.41 13.96
C PRO A 93 11.06 9.90 14.35
N TYR A 94 10.87 10.19 15.64
CA TYR A 94 10.90 11.57 16.13
C TYR A 94 12.31 12.14 16.26
N MET A 95 13.28 11.27 16.60
CA MET A 95 14.65 11.70 16.90
C MET A 95 15.55 11.78 15.66
N THR A 96 15.03 11.43 14.48
CA THR A 96 15.80 11.49 13.23
C THR A 96 14.93 11.95 12.07
N ASN A 97 15.54 12.63 11.10
CA ASN A 97 14.85 13.04 9.86
C ASN A 97 14.73 11.91 8.82
N LYS A 98 15.01 10.66 9.19
CA LYS A 98 14.91 9.51 8.29
C LYS A 98 13.48 9.00 8.23
N THR A 99 12.87 8.99 7.05
CA THR A 99 11.57 8.36 6.81
C THR A 99 11.76 7.06 6.03
N GLN A 100 10.95 6.05 6.32
CA GLN A 100 10.96 4.79 5.58
C GLN A 100 9.54 4.45 5.12
N THR A 101 9.37 4.26 3.82
CA THR A 101 8.14 3.67 3.28
C THR A 101 8.10 2.20 3.65
N ILE A 102 6.99 1.77 4.24
CA ILE A 102 6.81 0.40 4.73
C ILE A 102 5.69 -0.36 3.99
N GLY A 103 4.90 0.32 3.17
CA GLY A 103 3.93 -0.34 2.32
C GLY A 103 3.24 0.60 1.34
N VAL A 104 2.77 0.02 0.24
CA VAL A 104 2.07 0.71 -0.84
C VAL A 104 0.94 -0.18 -1.32
N PHE A 105 -0.30 0.28 -1.22
CA PHE A 105 -1.49 -0.49 -1.53
C PHE A 105 -2.31 0.16 -2.64
N PRO A 106 -3.00 -0.63 -3.47
CA PRO A 106 -3.92 -0.09 -4.47
C PRO A 106 -5.19 0.41 -3.80
N ALA A 107 -5.54 1.66 -4.05
CA ALA A 107 -6.76 2.29 -3.56
C ALA A 107 -7.61 2.75 -4.74
N LYS A 108 -8.93 2.78 -4.56
CA LYS A 108 -9.83 3.30 -5.58
C LYS A 108 -10.88 4.24 -4.97
N GLY A 109 -11.15 5.35 -5.65
CA GLY A 109 -12.21 6.28 -5.25
C GLY A 109 -11.83 7.17 -4.06
N ALA A 110 -10.53 7.44 -3.89
CA ALA A 110 -10.04 8.38 -2.90
C ALA A 110 -10.68 9.76 -3.05
N VAL A 111 -11.10 10.35 -1.93
CA VAL A 111 -11.62 11.72 -1.91
C VAL A 111 -10.44 12.68 -2.10
N LYS A 112 -10.46 13.45 -3.21
CA LYS A 112 -9.41 14.46 -3.45
C LYS A 112 -9.34 15.43 -2.26
N GLY A 113 -8.13 15.73 -1.80
CA GLY A 113 -7.89 16.63 -0.66
C GLY A 113 -8.55 18.02 -0.80
N THR A 114 -8.87 18.45 -2.02
CA THR A 114 -9.67 19.67 -2.29
C THR A 114 -11.10 19.63 -1.73
N TYR A 115 -11.64 18.47 -1.35
CA TYR A 115 -12.95 18.34 -0.71
C TYR A 115 -12.87 18.25 0.82
N LEU A 116 -11.65 18.22 1.39
CA LEU A 116 -11.43 18.11 2.84
C LEU A 116 -11.08 19.47 3.50
N PHE A 117 -11.10 20.57 2.74
CA PHE A 117 -10.86 21.93 3.21
C PHE A 117 -11.88 22.92 2.64
#